data_AF-A0A973PSH5-F1
#
_entry.id   AF-A0A973PSH5-F1
#
_cell.length_a   1.000
_cell.length_b   1.000
_cell.length_c   1.000
_cell.angle_alpha   90.00
_cell.angle_beta   90.00
_cell.angle_gamma   90.00
#
_symmetry.space_group_name_H-M   'P 1'
#
loop_
_entity.id
_entity.type
_entity.pdbx_description
1 polymer ?
#
loop_
_entity_poly.entity_id
_entity_poly.type
_entity_poly.pdbx_seq_one_letter_code
_entity_poly.pdbx_strand_id
1 'polypeptide(L)'
;MEKQPRRSSVDTRAAILRAARNRFVADGYERATIRVIAADAGIDPAMVMRYFGTKEGLFAAAVEPRLGIPDLTEWPREEAGRRLAEFFVERWDSDDSIVALLRAAASNEPTAIGRMRDVFVRQVAPAIARFCADPAQAPARAALV
;
A
#
# COMPACT_ATOMS: atom_id res chain seq x y z
N MET A 1 -6.46 -39.93 -12.30
CA MET A 1 -5.55 -38.79 -12.05
C MET A 1 -6.25 -37.54 -12.55
N GLU A 2 -6.94 -36.85 -11.66
CA GLU A 2 -7.72 -35.66 -11.97
C GLU A 2 -6.74 -34.49 -12.20
N LYS A 3 -6.65 -34.01 -13.44
CA LYS A 3 -5.79 -32.88 -13.80
C LYS A 3 -6.35 -31.63 -13.11
N GLN A 4 -5.67 -31.15 -12.07
CA GLN A 4 -5.93 -29.85 -11.46
C GLN A 4 -6.11 -28.77 -12.54
N PRO A 5 -7.17 -27.95 -12.47
CA PRO A 5 -7.42 -26.92 -13.47
C PRO A 5 -6.24 -25.95 -13.49
N ARG A 6 -5.67 -25.71 -14.66
CA ARG A 6 -4.60 -24.72 -14.86
C ARG A 6 -5.13 -23.36 -14.42
N ARG A 7 -4.76 -22.93 -13.20
CA ARG A 7 -5.01 -21.57 -12.69
C ARG A 7 -4.56 -20.57 -13.76
N SER A 8 -5.38 -19.57 -14.06
CA SER A 8 -4.98 -18.52 -14.98
C SER A 8 -3.77 -17.76 -14.40
N SER A 9 -2.98 -17.11 -15.26
CA SER A 9 -1.86 -16.28 -14.81
C SER A 9 -2.32 -15.13 -13.91
N VAL A 10 -3.53 -14.61 -14.16
CA VAL A 10 -4.18 -13.55 -13.36
C VAL A 10 -4.51 -14.05 -11.96
N ASP A 11 -5.11 -15.24 -11.84
CA ASP A 11 -5.43 -15.84 -10.54
C ASP A 11 -4.17 -16.14 -9.72
N THR A 12 -3.11 -16.57 -10.41
CA THR A 12 -1.82 -16.85 -9.79
C THR A 12 -1.18 -15.57 -9.26
N ARG A 13 -1.14 -14.50 -10.06
CA ARG A 13 -0.60 -13.21 -9.63
C ARG A 13 -1.36 -12.67 -8.41
N ALA A 14 -2.69 -12.74 -8.42
CA ALA A 14 -3.52 -12.31 -7.30
C ALA A 14 -3.28 -13.15 -6.03
N ALA A 15 -3.11 -14.46 -6.16
CA ALA A 15 -2.80 -15.33 -5.03
C ALA A 15 -1.45 -14.99 -4.38
N ILE A 16 -0.42 -14.71 -5.20
CA ILE A 16 0.91 -14.31 -4.69
C ILE A 16 0.81 -12.98 -3.94
N LEU A 17 0.13 -11.98 -4.52
CA LEU A 17 -0.01 -10.66 -3.88
C LEU A 17 -0.73 -10.73 -2.53
N ARG A 18 -1.77 -11.55 -2.44
CA ARG A 18 -2.49 -11.78 -1.17
C ARG A 18 -1.61 -12.46 -0.13
N ALA A 19 -0.92 -13.54 -0.50
CA ALA A 19 0.00 -14.23 0.41
C ALA A 19 1.14 -13.30 0.87
N ALA A 20 1.72 -12.54 -0.06
CA ALA A 20 2.76 -11.57 0.21
C ALA A 20 2.29 -10.50 1.20
N ARG A 21 1.12 -9.89 0.95
CA ARG A 21 0.54 -8.89 1.87
C ARG A 21 0.39 -9.47 3.27
N ASN A 22 -0.27 -10.62 3.41
CA ASN A 22 -0.50 -11.25 4.71
C ASN A 22 0.82 -11.50 5.45
N ARG A 23 1.88 -11.94 4.76
CA ARG A 23 3.19 -12.15 5.35
C ARG A 23 3.92 -10.87 5.73
N PHE A 24 3.88 -9.84 4.88
CA PHE A 24 4.47 -8.55 5.22
C PHE A 24 3.77 -7.89 6.41
N VAL A 25 2.47 -8.12 6.55
CA VAL A 25 1.67 -7.66 7.70
C VAL A 25 2.04 -8.44 8.95
N ALA A 26 2.02 -9.77 8.90
CA ALA A 26 2.22 -10.60 10.08
C ALA A 26 3.69 -10.59 10.56
N ASP A 27 4.63 -10.76 9.63
CA ASP A 27 6.02 -11.09 9.93
C ASP A 27 6.97 -9.90 9.70
N GLY A 28 6.52 -8.86 9.00
CA GLY A 28 7.35 -7.72 8.57
C GLY A 28 8.19 -8.03 7.33
N TYR A 29 8.87 -7.00 6.79
CA TYR A 29 9.63 -7.11 5.54
C TYR A 29 10.70 -8.20 5.61
N GLU A 30 11.57 -8.19 6.62
CA GLU A 30 12.72 -9.09 6.71
C GLU A 30 12.32 -10.57 6.75
N ARG A 31 11.36 -10.93 7.60
CA ARG A 31 10.96 -12.33 7.83
C ARG A 31 10.06 -12.91 6.75
N ALA A 32 9.34 -12.07 5.99
CA ALA A 32 8.50 -12.48 4.88
C ALA A 32 9.33 -12.90 3.65
N THR A 33 9.94 -14.08 3.69
CA THR A 33 10.79 -14.57 2.60
C THR A 33 9.97 -15.05 1.39
N ILE A 34 10.58 -14.99 0.19
CA ILE A 34 9.95 -15.46 -1.06
C ILE A 34 9.51 -16.92 -0.96
N ARG A 35 10.28 -17.77 -0.26
CA ARG A 35 9.93 -19.18 -0.07
C ARG A 35 8.67 -19.35 0.78
N VAL A 36 8.57 -18.62 1.88
CA VAL A 36 7.39 -18.67 2.76
C VAL A 36 6.15 -18.14 2.03
N ILE A 37 6.28 -17.03 1.30
CA ILE A 37 5.18 -16.47 0.51
C ILE A 37 4.74 -17.43 -0.61
N ALA A 38 5.69 -18.06 -1.30
CA ALA A 38 5.39 -19.01 -2.37
C ALA A 38 4.66 -20.26 -1.83
N ALA A 39 5.08 -20.76 -0.67
CA ALA A 39 4.42 -21.87 0.01
C ALA A 39 2.96 -21.54 0.35
N ASP A 40 2.71 -20.35 0.93
CA ASP A 40 1.34 -19.89 1.23
C ASP A 40 0.48 -19.68 -0.02
N ALA A 41 1.09 -19.22 -1.12
CA ALA A 41 0.40 -19.07 -2.40
C ALA A 41 0.20 -20.40 -3.15
N GLY A 42 0.81 -21.49 -2.68
CA GLY A 42 0.78 -22.81 -3.30
C GLY A 42 1.52 -22.88 -4.63
N ILE A 43 2.63 -22.15 -4.77
CA ILE A 43 3.43 -22.08 -6.01
C ILE A 43 4.93 -22.25 -5.76
N ASP A 44 5.67 -22.46 -6.83
CA ASP A 44 7.14 -22.51 -6.78
C ASP A 44 7.75 -21.11 -6.53
N PRO A 45 8.78 -20.97 -5.66
CA PRO A 45 9.46 -19.70 -5.42
C PRO A 45 10.03 -19.03 -6.68
N ALA A 46 10.51 -19.80 -7.66
CA ALA A 46 11.01 -19.28 -8.93
C ALA A 46 9.89 -18.62 -9.75
N MET A 47 8.64 -19.09 -9.60
CA MET A 47 7.50 -18.41 -10.21
C MET A 47 7.27 -17.03 -9.59
N VAL A 48 7.38 -16.87 -8.26
CA VAL A 48 7.27 -15.54 -7.63
C VAL A 48 8.29 -14.58 -8.26
N MET A 49 9.55 -15.01 -8.37
CA MET A 49 10.62 -14.21 -8.98
C MET A 49 10.34 -13.90 -10.46
N ARG A 50 9.75 -14.83 -11.20
CA ARG A 50 9.32 -14.60 -12.59
C ARG A 50 8.23 -13.53 -12.71
N TYR A 51 7.30 -13.44 -11.76
CA TYR A 51 6.22 -12.44 -11.80
C TYR A 51 6.65 -11.06 -11.34
N PHE A 52 7.56 -10.97 -10.36
CA PHE A 52 7.84 -9.72 -9.65
C PHE A 52 9.30 -9.26 -9.69
N GLY A 53 10.21 -10.09 -10.23
CA GLY A 53 11.63 -9.78 -10.39
C GLY A 53 12.42 -9.88 -9.09
N THR A 54 12.02 -9.14 -8.05
CA THR A 54 12.69 -9.09 -6.75
C THR A 54 11.70 -9.13 -5.59
N LYS A 55 12.21 -9.27 -4.35
CA LYS A 55 11.38 -9.17 -3.14
C LYS A 55 10.84 -7.76 -2.95
N GLU A 56 11.64 -6.75 -3.25
CA GLU A 56 11.27 -5.34 -3.24
C GLU A 56 10.15 -5.10 -4.25
N GLY A 57 10.27 -5.65 -5.48
CA GLY A 57 9.25 -5.58 -6.52
C GLY A 57 7.94 -6.25 -6.10
N LEU A 58 8.02 -7.40 -5.43
CA LEU A 58 6.85 -8.07 -4.86
C LEU A 58 6.21 -7.25 -3.75
N PHE A 59 6.99 -6.75 -2.80
CA PHE A 59 6.52 -5.91 -1.70
C PHE A 59 5.80 -4.68 -2.23
N ALA A 60 6.44 -3.98 -3.16
CA ALA A 60 5.93 -2.80 -3.81
C ALA A 60 4.61 -3.03 -4.56
N ALA A 61 4.39 -4.24 -5.10
CA ALA A 61 3.14 -4.61 -5.76
C ALA A 61 2.06 -5.12 -4.77
N ALA A 62 2.47 -5.72 -3.65
CA ALA A 62 1.56 -6.27 -2.63
C ALA A 62 1.02 -5.19 -1.69
N VAL A 63 1.84 -4.17 -1.45
CA VAL A 63 1.63 -3.08 -0.49
C VAL A 63 1.49 -1.77 -1.26
N GLU A 64 0.35 -1.62 -1.93
CA GLU A 64 -0.03 -0.38 -2.62
C GLU A 64 -1.28 0.21 -1.93
N PRO A 65 -1.09 1.13 -0.96
CA PRO A 65 -2.20 1.73 -0.25
C PRO A 65 -3.01 2.59 -1.22
N ARG A 66 -4.31 2.31 -1.31
CA ARG A 66 -5.26 3.20 -1.97
C ARG A 66 -6.06 3.91 -0.90
N LEU A 67 -5.57 5.06 -0.46
CA LEU A 67 -6.20 5.81 0.63
C LEU A 67 -7.67 6.08 0.31
N GLY A 68 -7.99 6.42 -0.94
CA GLY A 68 -9.37 6.69 -1.35
C GLY A 68 -9.88 8.00 -0.75
N ILE A 69 -9.00 9.01 -0.71
CA ILE A 69 -9.28 10.27 -0.05
C ILE A 69 -10.51 10.91 -0.70
N PRO A 70 -11.56 11.20 0.08
CA PRO A 70 -12.78 11.83 -0.42
C PRO A 70 -12.51 13.25 -0.90
N ASP A 71 -13.45 13.82 -1.66
CA ASP A 71 -13.34 15.21 -2.06
C ASP A 71 -13.53 16.12 -0.84
N LEU A 72 -12.40 16.62 -0.31
CA LEU A 72 -12.36 17.49 0.85
C LEU A 72 -13.10 18.81 0.61
N THR A 73 -13.31 19.22 -0.65
CA THR A 73 -14.00 20.47 -0.98
C THR A 73 -15.50 20.42 -0.68
N GLU A 74 -16.07 19.22 -0.55
CA GLU A 74 -17.47 19.02 -0.14
C GLU A 74 -17.66 19.12 1.39
N TRP A 75 -16.58 19.27 2.16
CA TRP A 75 -16.63 19.31 3.62
C TRP A 75 -16.63 20.74 4.16
N PRO A 76 -17.39 21.03 5.24
CA PRO A 76 -17.26 22.28 5.99
C PRO A 76 -15.81 22.46 6.46
N ARG A 77 -15.23 23.66 6.27
CA ARG A 77 -13.81 23.91 6.54
C ARG A 77 -13.44 23.66 8.00
N GLU A 78 -14.35 23.99 8.90
CA GLU A 78 -14.22 23.86 10.35
C GLU A 78 -14.18 22.39 10.78
N GLU A 79 -14.80 21.50 10.00
CA GLU A 79 -14.85 20.06 10.27
C GLU A 79 -13.81 19.25 9.50
N ALA A 80 -13.24 19.81 8.43
CA ALA A 80 -12.38 19.08 7.49
C ALA A 80 -11.19 18.41 8.18
N GLY A 81 -10.56 19.08 9.15
CA GLY A 81 -9.46 18.50 9.92
C GLY A 81 -9.89 17.27 10.73
N ARG A 82 -11.02 17.37 11.45
CA ARG A 82 -11.59 16.26 12.24
C ARG A 82 -11.98 15.09 11.34
N ARG A 83 -12.72 15.36 10.25
CA ARG A 83 -13.18 14.33 9.31
C ARG A 83 -12.01 13.65 8.58
N LEU A 84 -10.96 14.39 8.26
CA LEU A 84 -9.75 13.84 7.67
C LEU A 84 -9.02 12.91 8.66
N ALA A 85 -8.91 13.33 9.93
CA ALA A 85 -8.32 12.49 10.97
C ALA A 85 -9.13 11.20 11.20
N GLU A 86 -10.46 11.30 11.33
CA GLU A 86 -11.37 10.16 11.44
C GLU A 86 -11.23 9.20 10.26
N PHE A 87 -11.24 9.74 9.03
CA PHE A 87 -11.01 8.95 7.82
C PHE A 87 -9.69 8.19 7.86
N PHE A 88 -8.59 8.82 8.26
CA PHE A 88 -7.29 8.14 8.35
C PHE A 88 -7.25 7.07 9.43
N VAL A 89 -7.92 7.29 10.58
CA VAL A 89 -8.02 6.29 11.65
C VAL A 89 -8.84 5.08 11.20
N GLU A 90 -10.00 5.28 10.59
CA GLU A 90 -10.81 4.18 10.03
C GLU A 90 -10.07 3.43 8.92
N ARG A 91 -9.33 4.18 8.10
CA ARG A 91 -8.56 3.62 6.98
C ARG A 91 -7.37 2.78 7.47
N TRP A 92 -6.83 3.10 8.64
CA TRP A 92 -5.80 2.33 9.31
C TRP A 92 -6.30 0.96 9.76
N ASP A 93 -7.48 0.93 10.38
CA ASP A 93 -8.06 -0.30 10.92
C ASP A 93 -8.57 -1.26 9.82
N SER A 94 -8.81 -0.75 8.61
CA SER A 94 -9.43 -1.50 7.51
C SER A 94 -8.47 -2.03 6.44
N ASP A 95 -7.18 -1.65 6.45
CA ASP A 95 -6.24 -2.06 5.41
C ASP A 95 -4.83 -2.33 5.91
N ASP A 96 -4.59 -3.62 6.00
CA ASP A 96 -3.33 -4.27 6.23
C ASP A 96 -2.16 -3.73 5.38
N SER A 97 -2.38 -3.23 4.17
CA SER A 97 -1.29 -2.65 3.36
C SER A 97 -0.71 -1.36 3.97
N ILE A 98 -1.52 -0.54 4.65
CA ILE A 98 -1.00 0.64 5.35
C ILE A 98 -0.11 0.20 6.52
N VAL A 99 -0.57 -0.78 7.29
CA VAL A 99 0.17 -1.34 8.43
C VAL A 99 1.50 -1.96 7.98
N ALA A 100 1.48 -2.77 6.91
CA ALA A 100 2.68 -3.38 6.36
C ALA A 100 3.69 -2.35 5.87
N LEU A 101 3.22 -1.31 5.17
CA LEU A 101 4.07 -0.25 4.65
C LEU A 101 4.77 0.51 5.79
N LEU A 102 4.01 0.87 6.81
CA LEU A 102 4.52 1.64 7.94
C LEU A 102 5.49 0.86 8.81
N ARG A 103 5.21 -0.43 9.07
CA ARG A 103 6.14 -1.29 9.80
C ARG A 103 7.47 -1.43 9.04
N ALA A 104 7.42 -1.58 7.73
CA ALA A 104 8.63 -1.67 6.90
C ALA A 104 9.40 -0.34 6.87
N ALA A 105 8.70 0.79 6.71
CA ALA A 105 9.32 2.12 6.74
C ALA A 105 9.94 2.45 8.10
N ALA A 106 9.27 2.10 9.21
CA ALA A 106 9.78 2.26 10.58
C ALA A 106 11.01 1.36 10.86
N SER A 107 11.18 0.31 10.06
CA SER A 107 12.36 -0.57 10.11
C SER A 107 13.46 -0.12 9.13
N ASN A 108 13.39 1.12 8.65
CA ASN A 108 14.29 1.73 7.67
C ASN A 108 14.41 0.99 6.33
N GLU A 109 13.36 0.28 5.90
CA GLU A 109 13.35 -0.34 4.58
C GLU A 109 13.20 0.73 3.47
N PRO A 110 14.18 0.90 2.56
CA PRO A 110 14.19 2.02 1.61
C PRO A 110 13.00 2.04 0.64
N THR A 111 12.56 0.88 0.17
CA THR A 111 11.43 0.74 -0.76
C THR A 111 10.14 1.21 -0.10
N ALA A 112 9.93 0.88 1.18
CA ALA A 112 8.79 1.25 1.99
C ALA A 112 8.79 2.74 2.31
N ILE A 113 9.95 3.31 2.65
CA ILE A 113 10.08 4.77 2.82
C ILE A 113 9.74 5.50 1.51
N GLY A 114 10.28 5.05 0.38
CA GLY A 114 9.98 5.62 -0.93
C GLY A 114 8.49 5.50 -1.28
N ARG A 115 7.89 4.33 -1.05
CA ARG A 115 6.47 4.07 -1.28
C ARG A 115 5.56 4.90 -0.38
N MET A 116 5.91 5.07 0.88
CA MET A 116 5.18 5.92 1.83
C MET A 116 5.18 7.37 1.33
N ARG A 117 6.34 7.88 0.89
CA ARG A 117 6.42 9.22 0.27
C ARG A 117 5.57 9.33 -1.00
N ASP A 118 5.61 8.31 -1.86
CA ASP A 118 4.79 8.29 -3.09
C ASP A 118 3.29 8.36 -2.80
N VAL A 119 2.81 7.71 -1.72
CA VAL A 119 1.41 7.79 -1.30
C VAL A 119 1.04 9.24 -0.96
N PHE A 120 1.87 9.93 -0.20
CA PHE A 120 1.63 11.32 0.18
C PHE A 120 1.63 12.24 -1.05
N VAL A 121 2.64 12.13 -1.89
CA VAL A 121 2.79 12.96 -3.10
C VAL A 121 1.65 12.73 -4.09
N ARG A 122 1.23 11.47 -4.31
CA ARG A 122 0.26 11.14 -5.36
C ARG A 122 -1.19 11.19 -4.91
N GLN A 123 -1.47 11.01 -3.62
CA GLN A 123 -2.84 10.93 -3.11
C GLN A 123 -3.17 12.09 -2.17
N VAL A 124 -2.32 12.37 -1.18
CA VAL A 124 -2.61 13.36 -0.12
C VAL A 124 -2.41 14.79 -0.59
N ALA A 125 -1.25 15.10 -1.16
CA ALA A 125 -0.90 16.45 -1.61
C ALA A 125 -1.92 17.04 -2.61
N PRO A 126 -2.39 16.31 -3.64
CA PRO A 126 -3.41 16.82 -4.55
C PRO A 126 -4.76 17.10 -3.87
N ALA A 127 -5.17 16.28 -2.90
CA ALA A 127 -6.41 16.48 -2.16
C ALA A 127 -6.34 17.75 -1.29
N ILE A 128 -5.22 17.95 -0.58
CA ILE A 128 -4.99 19.14 0.24
C ILE A 128 -4.87 20.40 -0.64
N ALA A 129 -4.19 20.32 -1.78
CA ALA A 129 -4.04 21.44 -2.69
C ALA A 129 -5.40 21.94 -3.21
N ARG A 130 -6.33 21.04 -3.54
CA ARG A 130 -7.70 21.40 -3.93
C ARG A 130 -8.51 22.02 -2.80
N PHE A 131 -8.28 21.55 -1.57
CA PHE A 131 -8.97 22.07 -0.38
C PHE A 131 -8.49 23.48 0.03
N CYS A 132 -7.23 23.81 -0.27
CA CYS A 132 -6.66 25.12 0.04
C CYS A 132 -7.36 26.24 -0.76
N ALA A 133 -7.98 27.19 -0.05
CA ALA A 133 -8.70 28.32 -0.67
C ALA A 133 -7.80 29.25 -1.48
N ASP A 134 -6.53 29.38 -1.07
CA ASP A 134 -5.54 30.24 -1.69
C ASP A 134 -4.61 29.40 -2.59
N PRO A 135 -4.71 29.52 -3.92
CA PRO A 135 -3.86 28.80 -4.87
C PRO A 135 -2.37 29.13 -4.72
N ALA A 136 -2.02 30.32 -4.21
CA ALA A 136 -0.63 30.70 -3.98
C ALA A 136 -0.04 29.98 -2.76
N GLN A 137 -0.86 29.61 -1.77
CA GLN A 137 -0.42 28.86 -0.59
C GLN A 137 -0.55 27.35 -0.75
N ALA A 138 -1.33 26.87 -1.72
CA ALA A 138 -1.59 25.44 -1.90
C ALA A 138 -0.32 24.59 -2.06
N PRO A 139 0.72 24.98 -2.83
CA PRO A 139 1.95 24.20 -2.94
C PRO A 139 2.73 24.12 -1.63
N ALA A 140 2.84 25.24 -0.91
CA ALA A 140 3.55 25.31 0.36
C ALA A 140 2.86 24.47 1.44
N ARG A 141 1.51 24.53 1.51
CA ARG A 141 0.72 23.73 2.46
C ARG A 141 0.74 22.24 2.13
N ALA A 142 0.68 21.88 0.85
CA ALA A 142 0.80 20.49 0.42
C ALA A 142 2.20 19.89 0.67
N ALA A 143 3.24 20.72 0.75
CA ALA A 143 4.60 20.29 1.05
C ALA A 143 4.87 20.03 2.55
N LEU A 144 3.91 20.36 3.44
CA LEU A 144 4.04 20.11 4.89
C LEU A 144 3.69 18.66 5.31
N VAL A 145 3.24 17.83 4.37
CA VAL A 145 2.84 16.44 4.59
C VAL A 145 3.71 15.48 3.79
#